data_AF-A0A7L4P717-F1
#
_entry.id   AF-A0A7L4P717-F1
#
_cell.length_a   1.000
_cell.length_b   1.000
_cell.length_c   1.000
_cell.angle_alpha   90.00
_cell.angle_beta   90.00
_cell.angle_gamma   90.00
#
_symmetry.space_group_name_H-M   'P 1'
#
loop_
_entity.id
_entity.type
_entity.pdbx_description
1 polymer ?
#
loop_
_entity_poly.entity_id
_entity_poly.type
_entity_poly.pdbx_seq_one_letter_code
_entity_poly.pdbx_strand_id
1 'polypeptide(L)'
;MASVVYVLTKSYNSLPLGDGCLRLVGDIPLLVGERCRGRYLVVEKGRGVRAATGQAAGSVVYVASGPPRKVVVGEGVLRIEDGLDLFDDFVKKGLWRELESAFFAAVARYASRCIYCTALAEATFLTPPHPRRGSGMFVEVVRQAKTYRVLVVSAPGHSDVFKREVERLFRLSAHIYAIRLGIPLDAPLDLYAQSRPVAAKPAHVVKLAETKLAVWGHA
;
A
#
# COMPACT_ATOMS: atom_id res chain seq x y z
N MET A 1 -10.56 24.50 -9.87
CA MET A 1 -9.41 24.75 -8.97
C MET A 1 -8.83 23.41 -8.56
N ALA A 2 -7.51 23.23 -8.58
CA ALA A 2 -6.90 21.98 -8.09
C ALA A 2 -7.14 21.87 -6.58
N SER A 3 -7.62 20.72 -6.11
CA SER A 3 -7.78 20.47 -4.68
C SER A 3 -6.40 20.43 -4.02
N VAL A 4 -6.28 21.07 -2.85
CA VAL A 4 -5.03 21.20 -2.11
C VAL A 4 -5.19 20.46 -0.79
N VAL A 5 -4.25 19.58 -0.46
CA VAL A 5 -4.23 18.90 0.84
C VAL A 5 -2.88 19.09 1.54
N TYR A 6 -2.93 19.21 2.86
CA TYR A 6 -1.76 19.38 3.72
C TYR A 6 -1.31 18.05 4.26
N VAL A 7 0.00 17.80 4.28
CA VAL A 7 0.56 16.52 4.71
C VAL A 7 1.70 16.73 5.69
N LEU A 8 1.65 16.01 6.81
CA LEU A 8 2.72 15.91 7.77
C LEU A 8 3.49 14.60 7.59
N THR A 9 4.82 14.67 7.61
CA THR A 9 5.75 13.54 7.59
C THR A 9 6.77 13.69 8.72
N LYS A 10 7.66 12.71 8.92
CA LYS A 10 8.77 12.84 9.89
C LYS A 10 9.65 14.06 9.62
N SER A 11 9.95 14.31 8.36
CA SER A 11 10.77 15.45 7.90
C SER A 11 10.00 16.77 7.87
N TYR A 12 8.67 16.69 7.75
CA TYR A 12 7.76 17.83 7.59
C TYR A 12 6.65 17.72 8.64
N ASN A 13 6.99 18.02 9.90
CA ASN A 13 6.27 17.58 11.08
C ASN A 13 5.45 18.66 11.79
N SER A 14 5.26 19.84 11.21
CA SER A 14 4.49 20.92 11.86
C SER A 14 3.64 21.72 10.88
N LEU A 15 2.39 21.98 11.26
CA LEU A 15 1.40 22.72 10.46
C LEU A 15 0.71 23.76 11.34
N PRO A 16 0.88 25.06 11.07
CA PRO A 16 0.13 26.11 11.75
C PRO A 16 -1.34 26.03 11.35
N LEU A 17 -2.23 25.93 12.34
CA LEU A 17 -3.69 25.79 12.15
C LEU A 17 -4.42 26.70 13.14
N GLY A 18 -5.19 27.65 12.61
CA GLY A 18 -5.82 28.71 13.42
C GLY A 18 -4.77 29.41 14.29
N ASP A 19 -5.03 29.46 15.59
CA ASP A 19 -4.10 30.01 16.59
C ASP A 19 -3.09 29.00 17.16
N GLY A 20 -3.24 27.72 16.82
CA GLY A 20 -2.39 26.64 17.30
C GLY A 20 -1.46 26.07 16.24
N CYS A 21 -0.88 24.92 16.56
CA CYS A 21 -0.05 24.15 15.65
C CYS A 21 -0.35 22.67 15.79
N LEU A 22 -0.56 22.00 14.65
CA LEU A 22 -0.59 20.54 14.60
C LEU A 22 0.85 20.05 14.40
N ARG A 23 1.39 19.31 15.36
CA ARG A 23 2.74 18.73 15.31
C ARG A 23 2.69 17.21 15.33
N LEU A 24 3.64 16.57 14.66
CA LEU A 24 3.91 15.15 14.86
C LEU A 24 4.94 14.98 15.97
N VAL A 25 4.54 14.35 17.07
CA VAL A 25 5.43 13.88 18.13
C VAL A 25 5.58 12.38 17.97
N GLY A 26 6.76 11.95 17.50
CA GLY A 26 6.94 10.63 16.91
C GLY A 26 6.06 10.51 15.66
N ASP A 27 5.01 9.69 15.74
CA ASP A 27 4.04 9.46 14.66
C ASP A 27 2.61 9.90 15.03
N ILE A 28 2.44 10.59 16.15
CA ILE A 28 1.13 10.98 16.69
C ILE A 28 0.89 12.47 16.39
N PRO A 29 -0.22 12.82 15.70
CA PRO A 29 -0.62 14.21 15.53
C PRO A 29 -1.16 14.78 16.85
N LEU A 30 -0.57 15.88 17.31
CA LEU A 30 -1.00 16.60 18.50
C LEU A 30 -1.28 18.06 18.14
N LEU A 31 -2.45 18.54 18.52
CA LEU A 31 -2.79 19.95 18.42
C LEU A 31 -2.26 20.65 19.68
N VAL A 32 -1.30 21.55 19.51
CA VAL A 32 -0.75 22.39 20.58
C VAL A 32 -1.24 23.83 20.43
N GLY A 33 -1.48 24.50 21.55
CA GLY A 33 -1.92 25.91 21.56
C GLY A 33 -0.83 26.91 21.15
N GLU A 34 0.41 26.47 21.02
CA GLU A 34 1.53 27.31 20.60
C GLU A 34 1.62 27.42 19.09
N ARG A 35 1.90 28.63 18.60
CA ARG A 35 2.22 28.86 17.18
C ARG A 35 3.52 28.16 16.79
N CYS A 36 3.63 27.78 15.52
CA CYS A 36 4.86 27.20 14.95
C CYS A 36 5.19 27.84 13.61
N ARG A 37 6.46 27.75 13.20
CA ARG A 37 6.93 28.30 11.91
C ARG A 37 6.34 27.56 10.69
N GLY A 38 5.82 26.36 10.91
CA GLY A 38 5.25 25.50 9.88
C GLY A 38 6.33 24.89 8.99
N ARG A 39 6.31 23.56 8.89
CA ARG A 39 7.13 22.77 7.99
C ARG A 39 6.32 21.55 7.61
N TYR A 40 5.60 21.66 6.51
CA TYR A 40 4.66 20.65 6.03
C TYR A 40 4.78 20.50 4.51
N LEU A 41 4.20 19.43 3.97
CA LEU A 41 4.06 19.25 2.54
C LEU A 41 2.66 19.68 2.10
N VAL A 42 2.58 20.17 0.87
CA VAL A 42 1.34 20.44 0.17
C VAL A 42 1.29 19.51 -1.03
N VAL A 43 0.21 18.74 -1.13
CA VAL A 43 -0.14 17.97 -2.32
C VAL A 43 -1.20 18.75 -3.08
N GLU A 44 -0.82 19.25 -4.24
CA GLU A 44 -1.74 19.84 -5.20
C GLU A 44 -2.19 18.74 -6.15
N LYS A 45 -3.47 18.35 -6.04
CA LYS A 45 -4.08 17.28 -6.84
C LYS A 45 -3.91 17.60 -8.34
N GLY A 46 -3.40 16.62 -9.09
CA GLY A 46 -3.07 16.75 -10.50
C GLY A 46 -1.80 17.56 -10.82
N ARG A 47 -1.05 18.05 -9.82
CA ARG A 47 0.13 18.93 -10.03
C ARG A 47 1.41 18.45 -9.37
N GLY A 48 1.33 17.88 -8.17
CA GLY A 48 2.48 17.28 -7.47
C GLY A 48 2.61 17.72 -6.02
N VAL A 49 3.81 17.53 -5.48
CA VAL A 49 4.11 17.72 -4.05
C VAL A 49 5.20 18.75 -3.85
N ARG A 50 4.97 19.71 -2.96
CA ARG A 50 5.95 20.74 -2.59
C ARG A 50 5.99 20.98 -1.09
N ALA A 51 7.10 21.53 -0.61
CA ALA A 51 7.19 22.03 0.74
C ALA A 51 6.41 23.35 0.86
N ALA A 52 5.90 23.61 2.06
CA ALA A 52 5.30 24.89 2.40
C ALA A 52 5.61 25.26 3.85
N THR A 53 5.56 26.57 4.09
CA THR A 53 5.66 27.21 5.39
C THR A 53 4.49 28.21 5.50
N GLY A 54 4.16 28.62 6.72
CA GLY A 54 3.05 29.55 6.97
C GLY A 54 1.71 28.89 7.27
N GLN A 55 0.64 29.69 7.22
CA GLN A 55 -0.69 29.27 7.67
C GLN A 55 -1.35 28.34 6.65
N ALA A 56 -1.87 27.20 7.11
CA ALA A 56 -2.68 26.33 6.28
C ALA A 56 -4.16 26.75 6.29
N ALA A 57 -4.81 26.62 5.14
CA ALA A 57 -6.22 26.95 4.94
C ALA A 57 -7.03 25.65 4.94
N GLY A 58 -7.54 25.24 6.09
CA GLY A 58 -8.46 24.10 6.18
C GLY A 58 -8.36 23.33 7.49
N SER A 59 -9.28 22.39 7.66
CA SER A 59 -9.39 21.51 8.84
C SER A 59 -8.94 20.08 8.58
N VAL A 60 -8.62 19.71 7.32
CA VAL A 60 -8.23 18.35 6.96
C VAL A 60 -6.73 18.30 6.66
N VAL A 61 -6.05 17.39 7.36
CA VAL A 61 -4.60 17.19 7.27
C VAL A 61 -4.32 15.70 7.15
N TYR A 62 -3.37 15.33 6.29
CA TYR A 62 -2.90 13.95 6.20
C TYR A 62 -1.63 13.77 7.03
N VAL A 63 -1.50 12.61 7.66
CA VAL A 63 -0.26 12.18 8.31
C VAL A 63 0.29 11.00 7.54
N ALA A 64 1.46 11.19 6.94
CA ALA A 64 2.20 10.20 6.15
C ALA A 64 3.44 9.70 6.91
N SER A 65 3.30 9.49 8.22
CA SER A 65 4.27 8.77 9.04
C SER A 65 3.70 7.40 9.40
N GLY A 66 4.07 6.38 8.63
CA GLY A 66 3.41 5.07 8.61
C GLY A 66 2.25 5.02 7.60
N PRO A 67 1.29 4.09 7.74
CA PRO A 67 0.09 4.07 6.90
C PRO A 67 -0.60 5.45 6.94
N PRO A 68 -1.00 5.99 5.78
CA PRO A 68 -1.51 7.34 5.69
C PRO A 68 -2.82 7.44 6.47
N ARG A 69 -2.93 8.52 7.25
CA ARG A 69 -4.11 8.81 8.07
C ARG A 69 -4.66 10.16 7.67
N LYS A 70 -5.97 10.26 7.57
CA LYS A 70 -6.67 11.53 7.40
C LYS A 70 -7.09 12.03 8.77
N VAL A 71 -6.64 13.23 9.12
CA VAL A 71 -6.91 13.89 10.40
C VAL A 71 -7.85 15.05 10.13
N VAL A 72 -9.06 14.95 10.66
CA VAL A 72 -10.04 16.04 10.63
C VAL A 72 -9.97 16.75 11.96
N VAL A 73 -9.64 18.04 11.92
CA VAL A 73 -9.52 18.93 13.07
C VAL A 73 -10.84 19.69 13.24
N GLY A 74 -11.55 19.48 14.34
CA GLY A 74 -12.78 20.20 14.65
C GLY A 74 -12.96 20.38 16.14
N GLU A 75 -13.34 21.59 16.59
CA GLU A 75 -13.71 21.90 17.99
C GLU A 75 -12.73 21.36 19.06
N GLY A 76 -11.42 21.33 18.77
CA GLY A 76 -10.39 20.81 19.68
C GLY A 76 -10.24 19.28 19.70
N VAL A 77 -11.03 18.55 18.91
CA VAL A 77 -10.97 17.09 18.74
C VAL A 77 -10.32 16.73 17.41
N LEU A 78 -9.50 15.68 17.43
CA LEU A 78 -8.91 15.08 16.22
C LEU A 78 -9.66 13.79 15.89
N ARG A 79 -10.32 13.75 14.74
CA ARG A 79 -10.88 12.52 14.17
C ARG A 79 -9.88 11.93 13.18
N ILE A 80 -9.59 10.63 13.33
CA ILE A 80 -8.61 9.93 12.50
C ILE A 80 -9.32 8.88 11.65
N GLU A 81 -9.16 8.98 10.35
CA GLU A 81 -9.72 8.09 9.34
C GLU A 81 -8.60 7.47 8.48
N ASP A 82 -8.95 6.48 7.65
CA ASP A 82 -8.04 5.98 6.62
C ASP A 82 -7.67 7.14 5.67
N GLY A 83 -6.39 7.20 5.28
CA GLY A 83 -5.86 8.28 4.46
C GLY A 83 -5.35 7.84 3.10
N LEU A 84 -5.73 6.65 2.59
CA LEU A 84 -5.25 6.19 1.28
C LEU A 84 -5.71 7.11 0.14
N ASP A 85 -6.83 7.82 0.31
CA ASP A 85 -7.34 8.88 -0.58
C ASP A 85 -6.37 10.08 -0.74
N LEU A 86 -5.31 10.15 0.07
CA LEU A 86 -4.15 11.01 -0.17
C LEU A 86 -3.59 10.83 -1.59
N PHE A 87 -3.60 9.59 -2.10
CA PHE A 87 -3.02 9.23 -3.39
C PHE A 87 -4.02 9.28 -4.57
N ASP A 88 -5.24 9.75 -4.34
CA ASP A 88 -6.17 10.06 -5.42
C ASP A 88 -5.72 11.31 -6.17
N ASP A 89 -5.85 11.31 -7.50
CA ASP A 89 -5.34 12.37 -8.38
C ASP A 89 -3.91 12.83 -8.04
N PHE A 90 -3.02 11.87 -7.75
CA PHE A 90 -1.67 12.08 -7.28
C PHE A 90 -0.65 12.04 -8.43
N VAL A 91 0.07 13.15 -8.60
CA VAL A 91 1.14 13.27 -9.61
C VAL A 91 2.51 13.16 -8.94
N LYS A 92 3.37 12.31 -9.49
CA LYS A 92 4.73 12.10 -8.99
C LYS A 92 5.71 13.17 -9.46
N LYS A 93 5.50 14.40 -8.98
CA LYS A 93 6.35 15.57 -9.25
C LYS A 93 6.75 16.25 -7.94
N GLY A 94 7.97 16.79 -7.90
CA GLY A 94 8.52 17.46 -6.72
C GLY A 94 8.86 16.45 -5.60
N LEU A 95 8.44 16.74 -4.37
CA LEU A 95 8.80 15.98 -3.17
C LEU A 95 7.96 14.71 -2.96
N TRP A 96 7.43 14.11 -4.01
CA TRP A 96 6.51 12.96 -3.92
C TRP A 96 7.13 11.75 -3.19
N ARG A 97 8.46 11.59 -3.27
CA ARG A 97 9.20 10.49 -2.62
C ARG A 97 9.05 10.49 -1.10
N GLU A 98 8.84 11.66 -0.49
CA GLU A 98 8.55 11.77 0.95
C GLU A 98 7.28 10.99 1.37
N LEU A 99 6.36 10.74 0.42
CA LEU A 99 5.08 10.06 0.66
C LEU A 99 5.11 8.59 0.25
N GLU A 100 6.18 8.12 -0.40
CA GLU A 100 6.27 6.75 -0.91
C GLU A 100 6.20 5.72 0.22
N SER A 101 6.93 5.97 1.31
CA SER A 101 6.96 5.07 2.47
C SER A 101 5.57 4.93 3.12
N ALA A 102 4.77 6.00 3.13
CA ALA A 102 3.41 5.94 3.64
C ALA A 102 2.51 5.06 2.77
N PHE A 103 2.61 5.20 1.44
CA PHE A 103 1.89 4.32 0.52
C PHE A 103 2.26 2.85 0.74
N PHE A 104 3.56 2.52 0.83
CA PHE A 104 4.02 1.15 1.08
C PHE A 104 3.56 0.61 2.43
N ALA A 105 3.55 1.45 3.47
CA ALA A 105 3.01 1.07 4.76
C ALA A 105 1.50 0.75 4.71
N ALA A 106 0.72 1.48 3.90
CA ALA A 106 -0.69 1.20 3.66
C ALA A 106 -0.88 -0.18 3.00
N VAL A 107 -0.12 -0.43 1.93
CA VAL A 107 -0.16 -1.71 1.20
C VAL A 107 0.25 -2.86 2.12
N ALA A 108 1.33 -2.71 2.89
CA ALA A 108 1.80 -3.72 3.83
C ALA A 108 0.77 -4.03 4.93
N ARG A 109 0.14 -2.99 5.50
CA ARG A 109 -0.91 -3.13 6.52
C ARG A 109 -2.13 -3.86 5.98
N TYR A 110 -2.51 -3.61 4.74
CA TYR A 110 -3.60 -4.32 4.09
C TYR A 110 -3.20 -5.77 3.75
N ALA A 111 -2.03 -5.96 3.16
CA ALA A 111 -1.48 -7.26 2.77
C ALA A 111 -1.35 -8.24 3.94
N SER A 112 -1.06 -7.75 5.15
CA SER A 112 -0.97 -8.61 6.35
C SER A 112 -2.32 -9.08 6.89
N ARG A 113 -3.43 -8.51 6.43
CA ARG A 113 -4.79 -8.78 6.96
C ARG A 113 -5.73 -9.41 5.93
N CYS A 114 -5.43 -9.29 4.65
CA CYS A 114 -6.24 -9.91 3.60
C CYS A 114 -6.00 -11.42 3.56
N ILE A 115 -7.08 -12.20 3.55
CA ILE A 115 -7.06 -13.62 3.19
C ILE A 115 -6.93 -13.74 1.67
N TYR A 116 -7.65 -12.88 0.95
CA TYR A 116 -7.60 -12.73 -0.49
C TYR A 116 -7.44 -11.24 -0.78
N CYS A 117 -6.38 -10.87 -1.49
CA CYS A 117 -5.96 -9.47 -1.61
C CYS A 117 -6.29 -8.94 -3.00
N THR A 118 -7.09 -7.88 -3.05
CA THR A 118 -7.38 -7.14 -4.29
C THR A 118 -6.86 -5.71 -4.21
N ALA A 119 -6.46 -5.18 -5.38
CA ALA A 119 -6.17 -3.77 -5.58
C ALA A 119 -6.60 -3.34 -6.98
N LEU A 120 -7.10 -2.12 -7.08
CA LEU A 120 -7.37 -1.45 -8.35
C LEU A 120 -6.53 -0.18 -8.41
N ALA A 121 -5.82 0.01 -9.51
CA ALA A 121 -5.11 1.24 -9.81
C ALA A 121 -5.53 1.79 -11.17
N GLU A 122 -5.89 3.06 -11.21
CA GLU A 122 -6.13 3.80 -12.45
C GLU A 122 -5.04 4.86 -12.57
N ALA A 123 -4.13 4.69 -13.53
CA ALA A 123 -2.94 5.51 -13.60
C ALA A 123 -2.38 5.63 -15.02
N THR A 124 -1.57 6.67 -15.24
CA THR A 124 -0.58 6.68 -16.32
C THR A 124 0.72 6.08 -15.82
N PHE A 125 1.44 5.38 -16.69
CA PHE A 125 2.67 4.69 -16.34
C PHE A 125 3.82 5.14 -17.24
N LEU A 126 5.01 5.27 -16.67
CA LEU A 126 6.26 5.54 -17.40
C LEU A 126 6.59 4.39 -18.36
N THR A 127 6.26 3.17 -17.95
CA THR A 127 6.36 1.95 -18.76
C THR A 127 5.02 1.24 -18.69
N PRO A 128 4.40 0.88 -19.83
CA PRO A 128 3.12 0.20 -19.84
C PRO A 128 3.12 -1.05 -18.94
N PRO A 129 2.15 -1.19 -18.03
CA PRO A 129 2.00 -2.42 -17.25
C PRO A 129 1.59 -3.56 -18.18
N HIS A 130 2.04 -4.77 -17.87
CA HIS A 130 1.73 -5.97 -18.65
C HIS A 130 0.82 -6.88 -17.82
N PRO A 131 -0.16 -7.53 -18.45
CA PRO A 131 -0.97 -8.55 -17.78
C PRO A 131 -0.07 -9.72 -17.38
N ARG A 132 -0.31 -10.29 -16.20
CA ARG A 132 0.50 -11.39 -15.67
C ARG A 132 -0.36 -12.34 -14.86
N ARG A 133 -0.05 -13.63 -14.95
CA ARG A 133 -0.70 -14.68 -14.16
C ARG A 133 0.36 -15.65 -13.68
N GLY A 134 0.32 -16.03 -12.41
CA GLY A 134 1.22 -17.03 -11.83
C GLY A 134 1.30 -16.94 -10.32
N SER A 135 1.81 -18.00 -9.68
CA SER A 135 2.03 -18.08 -8.22
C SER A 135 0.85 -17.55 -7.38
N GLY A 136 -0.37 -18.00 -7.69
CA GLY A 136 -1.56 -17.55 -6.95
C GLY A 136 -1.87 -16.07 -7.09
N MET A 137 -1.34 -15.38 -8.11
CA MET A 137 -1.61 -13.97 -8.38
C MET A 137 -2.04 -13.78 -9.83
N PHE A 138 -2.91 -12.81 -10.04
CA PHE A 138 -3.37 -12.35 -11.34
C PHE A 138 -3.32 -10.83 -11.42
N VAL A 139 -2.82 -10.33 -12.54
CA VAL A 139 -2.77 -8.91 -12.89
C VAL A 139 -3.46 -8.74 -14.23
N GLU A 140 -4.58 -8.06 -14.22
CA GLU A 140 -5.30 -7.64 -15.41
C GLU A 140 -4.97 -6.19 -15.73
N VAL A 141 -4.81 -5.89 -17.02
CA VAL A 141 -4.48 -4.57 -17.51
C VAL A 141 -5.42 -4.22 -18.65
N VAL A 142 -6.20 -3.16 -18.47
CA VAL A 142 -7.07 -2.60 -19.50
C VAL A 142 -6.59 -1.20 -19.82
N ARG A 143 -6.19 -0.96 -21.08
CA ARG A 143 -5.82 0.38 -21.55
C ARG A 143 -7.09 1.20 -21.82
N GLN A 144 -7.14 2.41 -21.29
CA GLN A 144 -8.25 3.36 -21.47
C GLN A 144 -7.69 4.68 -22.01
N ALA A 145 -7.67 4.83 -23.34
CA ALA A 145 -7.06 5.98 -24.03
C ALA A 145 -5.59 6.24 -23.58
N LYS A 146 -5.38 7.22 -22.68
CA LYS A 146 -4.07 7.61 -22.14
C LYS A 146 -3.78 7.04 -20.74
N THR A 147 -4.73 6.35 -20.13
CA THR A 147 -4.62 5.75 -18.80
C THR A 147 -4.67 4.22 -18.89
N TYR A 148 -4.30 3.56 -17.80
CA TYR A 148 -4.44 2.12 -17.64
C TYR A 148 -5.21 1.85 -16.36
N ARG A 149 -6.19 0.96 -16.46
CA ARG A 149 -6.88 0.35 -15.33
C ARG A 149 -6.20 -0.99 -15.06
N VAL A 150 -5.58 -1.12 -13.89
CA VAL A 150 -4.82 -2.30 -13.49
C VAL A 150 -5.48 -2.91 -12.28
N LEU A 151 -5.90 -4.17 -12.40
CA LEU A 151 -6.45 -4.96 -11.33
C LEU A 151 -5.39 -5.98 -10.88
N VAL A 152 -5.07 -5.98 -9.59
CA VAL A 152 -4.19 -6.97 -8.97
C VAL A 152 -5.00 -7.81 -8.01
N VAL A 153 -4.87 -9.12 -8.13
CA VAL A 153 -5.55 -10.11 -7.32
C VAL A 153 -4.54 -11.14 -6.83
N SER A 154 -4.58 -11.51 -5.55
CA SER A 154 -3.84 -12.66 -5.04
C SER A 154 -4.69 -13.59 -4.19
N ALA A 155 -4.53 -14.89 -4.44
CA ALA A 155 -5.04 -15.99 -3.66
C ALA A 155 -4.45 -16.01 -2.23
N PRO A 156 -5.08 -16.77 -1.31
CA PRO A 156 -4.58 -16.97 0.05
C PRO A 156 -3.13 -17.45 0.10
N GLY A 157 -2.34 -16.88 1.02
CA GLY A 157 -0.92 -17.20 1.19
C GLY A 157 0.03 -16.43 0.25
N HIS A 158 -0.47 -15.60 -0.67
CA HIS A 158 0.35 -14.89 -1.66
C HIS A 158 0.39 -13.36 -1.48
N SER A 159 0.08 -12.87 -0.27
CA SER A 159 0.00 -11.43 0.03
C SER A 159 1.34 -10.68 -0.14
N ASP A 160 2.47 -11.37 0.01
CA ASP A 160 3.80 -10.78 -0.26
C ASP A 160 4.04 -10.50 -1.75
N VAL A 161 3.54 -11.37 -2.63
CA VAL A 161 3.63 -11.18 -4.08
C VAL A 161 2.74 -10.01 -4.48
N PHE A 162 1.52 -9.95 -3.93
CA PHE A 162 0.60 -8.84 -4.08
C PHE A 162 1.21 -7.51 -3.65
N LYS A 163 1.79 -7.46 -2.44
CA LYS A 163 2.44 -6.26 -1.89
C LYS A 163 3.51 -5.75 -2.85
N ARG A 164 4.44 -6.61 -3.26
CA ARG A 164 5.50 -6.25 -4.22
C ARG A 164 4.93 -5.72 -5.53
N GLU A 165 3.83 -6.29 -6.00
CA GLU A 165 3.25 -5.87 -7.25
C GLU A 165 2.58 -4.49 -7.17
N VAL A 166 1.80 -4.23 -6.12
CA VAL A 166 1.18 -2.92 -5.92
C VAL A 166 2.23 -1.84 -5.71
N GLU A 167 3.30 -2.13 -4.96
CA GLU A 167 4.45 -1.23 -4.80
C GLU A 167 5.15 -0.95 -6.14
N ARG A 168 5.32 -1.99 -6.98
CA ARG A 168 5.90 -1.84 -8.33
C ARG A 168 5.01 -0.95 -9.20
N LEU A 169 3.70 -1.17 -9.22
CA LEU A 169 2.75 -0.34 -9.97
C LEU A 169 2.81 1.11 -9.50
N PHE A 170 2.87 1.34 -8.18
CA PHE A 170 3.09 2.67 -7.66
C PHE A 170 4.38 3.26 -8.23
N ARG A 171 5.54 2.62 -8.06
CA ARG A 171 6.83 3.14 -8.56
C ARG A 171 6.84 3.48 -10.06
N LEU A 172 6.17 2.67 -10.89
CA LEU A 172 6.10 2.87 -12.34
C LEU A 172 5.05 3.89 -12.79
N SER A 173 4.08 4.20 -11.94
CA SER A 173 3.07 5.23 -12.23
C SER A 173 3.70 6.63 -12.29
N ALA A 174 3.21 7.47 -13.19
CA ALA A 174 3.54 8.90 -13.24
C ALA A 174 2.42 9.75 -12.61
N HIS A 175 1.17 9.38 -12.88
CA HIS A 175 -0.04 10.01 -12.34
C HIS A 175 -1.02 8.91 -11.94
N ILE A 176 -1.41 8.88 -10.67
CA ILE A 176 -2.40 7.96 -10.12
C ILE A 176 -3.71 8.74 -10.01
N TYR A 177 -4.73 8.37 -10.79
CA TYR A 177 -6.06 8.96 -10.69
C TYR A 177 -6.81 8.39 -9.49
N ALA A 178 -6.72 7.08 -9.31
CA ALA A 178 -7.31 6.40 -8.17
C ALA A 178 -6.49 5.16 -7.81
N ILE A 179 -6.44 4.86 -6.52
CA ILE A 179 -5.95 3.57 -6.02
C ILE A 179 -6.82 3.07 -4.88
N ARG A 180 -7.25 1.81 -4.96
CA ARG A 180 -8.14 1.18 -3.99
C ARG A 180 -7.57 -0.18 -3.61
N LEU A 181 -7.61 -0.49 -2.32
CA LEU A 181 -7.28 -1.81 -1.77
C LEU A 181 -8.58 -2.45 -1.27
N GLY A 182 -8.71 -3.76 -1.38
CA GLY A 182 -9.89 -4.48 -0.86
C GLY A 182 -11.15 -4.24 -1.67
N ILE A 183 -11.03 -4.00 -2.98
CA ILE A 183 -12.22 -3.90 -3.83
C ILE A 183 -12.96 -5.25 -3.89
N PRO A 184 -14.30 -5.26 -3.77
CA PRO A 184 -15.08 -6.48 -3.88
C PRO A 184 -15.04 -6.97 -5.32
N LEU A 185 -14.65 -8.23 -5.51
CA LEU A 185 -14.56 -8.87 -6.81
C LEU A 185 -14.89 -10.36 -6.67
N ASP A 186 -15.64 -10.87 -7.64
CA ASP A 186 -15.73 -12.31 -7.88
C ASP A 186 -14.37 -12.78 -8.39
N ALA A 187 -13.64 -13.46 -7.51
CA ALA A 187 -12.32 -13.97 -7.81
C ALA A 187 -12.40 -15.02 -8.94
N PRO A 188 -11.59 -14.90 -10.01
CA PRO A 188 -11.48 -15.94 -11.02
C PRO A 188 -11.26 -17.31 -10.38
N LEU A 189 -12.16 -18.28 -10.62
CA LEU A 189 -12.13 -19.61 -10.00
C LEU A 189 -10.80 -20.35 -10.20
N ASP A 190 -10.11 -20.05 -11.30
CA ASP A 190 -8.82 -20.63 -11.65
C ASP A 190 -7.66 -20.16 -10.75
N LEU A 191 -7.81 -19.05 -10.01
CA LEU A 191 -6.87 -18.68 -8.94
C LEU A 191 -6.88 -19.67 -7.79
N TYR A 192 -8.02 -20.31 -7.52
CA TYR A 192 -8.13 -21.34 -6.49
C TYR A 192 -7.72 -22.72 -7.01
N ALA A 193 -7.84 -22.98 -8.32
CA ALA A 193 -7.47 -24.26 -8.92
C ALA A 193 -5.96 -24.56 -8.88
N GLN A 194 -5.11 -23.54 -8.75
CA GLN A 194 -3.64 -23.70 -8.63
C GLN A 194 -3.18 -24.26 -7.27
N SER A 195 -4.09 -24.47 -6.32
CA SER A 195 -3.78 -24.98 -4.97
C SER A 195 -3.82 -26.50 -4.83
N ARG A 196 -3.91 -27.27 -5.94
CA ARG A 196 -3.68 -28.72 -5.85
C ARG A 196 -2.22 -28.96 -5.47
N PRO A 197 -1.92 -29.63 -4.34
CA PRO A 197 -0.56 -29.99 -4.03
C PRO A 197 -0.02 -30.82 -5.20
N VAL A 198 1.16 -30.44 -5.70
CA VAL A 198 1.96 -31.31 -6.55
C VAL A 198 2.05 -32.62 -5.78
N ALA A 199 1.42 -33.67 -6.30
CA ALA A 199 1.53 -35.00 -5.74
C ALA A 199 3.02 -35.25 -5.48
N ALA A 200 3.39 -35.38 -4.21
CA ALA A 200 4.74 -35.72 -3.83
C ALA A 200 5.12 -36.93 -4.69
N LYS A 201 6.22 -36.80 -5.46
CA LYS A 201 6.81 -37.97 -6.13
C LYS A 201 6.84 -39.10 -5.09
N PRO A 202 6.35 -40.31 -5.41
CA PRO A 202 6.44 -41.40 -4.46
C PRO A 202 7.90 -41.52 -4.06
N ALA A 203 8.16 -41.38 -2.76
CA ALA A 203 9.48 -41.59 -2.20
C ALA A 203 9.99 -42.93 -2.72
N HIS A 204 11.20 -42.94 -3.26
CA HIS A 204 11.89 -44.15 -3.64
C HIS A 204 11.74 -45.17 -2.50
N VAL A 205 11.07 -46.29 -2.79
CA VAL A 205 11.07 -47.46 -1.92
C VAL A 205 12.51 -47.95 -1.91
N VAL A 206 13.29 -47.52 -0.92
CA VAL A 206 14.56 -48.12 -0.60
C VAL A 206 14.22 -49.48 0.02
N LYS A 207 14.48 -50.56 -0.73
CA LYS A 207 14.48 -51.92 -0.18
C LYS A 207 15.49 -51.96 0.97
N LEU A 208 14.99 -52.06 2.20
CA LEU A 208 15.79 -52.45 3.35
C LEU A 208 16.34 -53.85 3.08
N ALA A 209 17.66 -53.95 2.99
CA ALA A 209 18.37 -55.22 2.90
C ALA A 209 18.04 -56.06 4.14
N GLU A 210 17.61 -57.29 3.91
CA GLU A 210 17.43 -58.30 4.96
C GLU A 210 18.77 -58.55 5.65
N THR A 211 18.90 -58.04 6.88
CA THR A 211 20.04 -58.35 7.74
C THR A 211 19.67 -59.59 8.54
N LYS A 212 20.15 -60.77 8.13
CA LYS A 212 20.04 -62.00 8.92
C LYS A 212 20.88 -61.87 10.18
N LEU A 213 20.23 -61.63 11.32
CA LEU A 213 20.79 -61.87 12.64
C LEU A 213 20.66 -63.36 12.95
N ALA A 214 21.79 -64.08 12.86
CA ALA A 214 21.91 -65.42 13.41
C ALA A 214 21.99 -65.30 14.94
N VAL A 215 20.91 -65.68 15.62
CA VAL A 215 20.89 -65.85 17.08
C VAL A 215 21.18 -67.32 17.38
N TRP A 216 22.26 -67.54 18.10
CA TRP A 216 22.62 -68.83 18.71
C TRP A 216 21.59 -69.22 19.76
N GLY A 217 21.17 -70.49 19.76
CA GLY A 217 20.34 -71.08 20.78
C GLY A 217 20.68 -72.56 20.94
N HIS A 218 21.27 -72.89 22.10
CA HIS A 218 21.57 -74.23 22.57
C HIS A 218 20.32 -75.08 22.80
N ALA A 219 20.39 -76.36 22.41
CA ALA A 219 19.91 -77.51 23.18
C ALA A 219 20.72 -78.74 22.73
#